data_AF-A0A2W5CYG9-F1
#
_entry.id   AF-A0A2W5CYG9-F1
#
_cell.length_a   1.000
_cell.length_b   1.000
_cell.length_c   1.000
_cell.angle_alpha   90.00
_cell.angle_beta   90.00
_cell.angle_gamma   90.00
#
_symmetry.space_group_name_H-M   'P 1'
#
loop_
_entity.id
_entity.type
_entity.pdbx_description
1 polymer ?
#
loop_
_entity_poly.entity_id
_entity_poly.type
_entity_poly.pdbx_seq_one_letter_code
_entity_poly.pdbx_strand_id
1 'polypeptide(L)' 'MAKIKSDFFGVVYARKKNGELVKLRAGDTVPSGVEVRDDLHAPTAAKGGTRAKSSTADSDTD' A
#
# COMPACT_ATOMS: atom_id res chain seq x y z
N MET A 1 -3.37 7.27 4.28
CA MET A 1 -4.03 7.57 2.99
C MET A 1 -3.71 6.42 2.05
N ALA A 2 -4.73 5.79 1.46
CA ALA A 2 -4.52 4.69 0.51
C ALA A 2 -3.87 5.22 -0.78
N LYS A 3 -2.94 4.45 -1.33
CA LYS A 3 -2.25 4.76 -2.59
C LYS A 3 -2.40 3.61 -3.56
N ILE A 4 -2.24 3.87 -4.84
CA ILE A 4 -2.15 2.82 -5.86
C ILE A 4 -0.76 2.17 -5.78
N LYS A 5 -0.70 0.84 -5.92
CA LYS A 5 0.54 0.05 -5.99
C LYS A 5 1.55 0.70 -6.96
N SER A 6 2.80 0.85 -6.53
CA SER A 6 3.88 1.43 -7.33
C SER A 6 4.32 0.54 -8.49
N ASP A 7 4.08 -0.76 -8.35
CA ASP A 7 4.32 -1.85 -9.28
C ASP A 7 3.16 -2.05 -10.28
N PHE A 8 2.13 -1.19 -10.23
CA PHE A 8 1.02 -1.22 -11.19
C PHE A 8 1.42 -0.63 -12.54
N PHE A 9 1.34 -1.41 -13.60
CA PHE A 9 1.56 -0.93 -14.97
C PHE A 9 0.22 -0.64 -15.65
N GLY A 10 -0.20 0.63 -15.66
CA GLY A 10 -1.43 1.05 -16.31
C GLY A 10 -2.02 2.35 -15.77
N VAL A 11 -3.28 2.61 -16.15
CA VAL A 11 -4.10 3.73 -15.65
C VAL A 11 -5.42 3.19 -15.12
N VAL A 12 -5.80 3.61 -13.91
CA VAL A 12 -7.08 3.26 -13.30
C VAL A 12 -8.04 4.43 -13.52
N TYR A 13 -9.20 4.13 -14.10
CA TYR A 13 -10.31 5.08 -14.15
C TYR A 13 -11.29 4.73 -13.05
N ALA A 14 -11.38 5.58 -12.05
CA ALA A 14 -12.24 5.37 -10.90
C ALA A 14 -13.32 6.45 -10.86
N ARG A 15 -14.54 6.06 -10.46
CA ARG A 15 -15.69 6.96 -10.41
C ARG A 15 -15.86 7.50 -9.00
N LYS A 16 -15.90 8.82 -8.87
CA LYS A 16 -16.28 9.49 -7.62
C LYS A 16 -17.79 9.37 -7.39
N LYS A 17 -18.22 9.59 -6.14
CA LYS A 17 -19.65 9.65 -5.76
C LYS A 17 -20.48 10.69 -6.54
N ASN A 18 -19.85 11.76 -7.03
CA ASN A 18 -20.49 12.79 -7.88
C ASN A 18 -20.63 12.36 -9.37
N GLY A 19 -20.18 11.16 -9.73
CA GLY A 19 -20.21 10.65 -11.09
C GLY A 19 -19.00 11.02 -11.96
N GLU A 20 -18.07 11.84 -11.45
CA GLU A 20 -16.85 12.25 -12.13
C GLU A 20 -15.85 11.09 -12.23
N LEU A 21 -15.20 10.96 -13.38
CA LEU A 21 -14.12 9.98 -13.58
C LEU A 21 -12.78 10.61 -13.24
N VAL A 22 -12.02 9.94 -12.40
CA VAL A 22 -10.65 10.31 -12.03
C VAL A 22 -9.69 9.29 -12.60
N LYS A 23 -8.61 9.78 -13.20
CA LYS A 23 -7.51 8.96 -13.69
C LYS A 23 -6.43 8.88 -12.62
N LEU A 24 -6.11 7.67 -12.18
CA LEU A 24 -5.07 7.38 -11.20
C LEU A 24 -3.96 6.52 -11.83
N ARG A 25 -2.73 6.73 -11.39
CA ARG A 25 -1.54 6.00 -11.80
C ARG A 25 -0.86 5.34 -10.60
N ALA A 26 0.12 4.50 -10.87
CA ALA A 26 0.97 3.93 -9.84
C ALA A 26 1.59 5.02 -8.95
N GLY A 27 1.50 4.83 -7.63
CA GLY A 27 2.00 5.81 -6.65
C GLY A 27 1.07 6.98 -6.36
N ASP A 28 0.00 7.18 -7.16
CA ASP A 28 -1.00 8.22 -6.87
C ASP A 28 -1.77 7.90 -5.59
N THR A 29 -2.21 8.97 -4.93
CA THR A 29 -3.05 8.86 -3.74
C THR A 29 -4.51 8.73 -4.16
N VAL A 30 -5.23 7.77 -3.58
CA VAL A 30 -6.65 7.56 -3.86
C VAL A 30 -7.45 8.70 -3.21
N PRO A 31 -8.23 9.50 -3.98
CA PRO A 31 -9.02 10.59 -3.44
C PRO A 31 -10.14 10.08 -2.53
N SER A 32 -10.50 10.87 -1.52
CA SER A 32 -11.65 10.56 -0.65
C SER A 32 -12.95 10.48 -1.46
N GLY A 33 -13.70 9.38 -1.30
CA GLY A 33 -14.95 9.16 -2.03
C GLY A 33 -14.78 8.48 -3.40
N VAL A 34 -13.58 7.98 -3.69
CA VAL A 34 -13.29 7.08 -4.81
C VAL A 34 -13.13 5.67 -4.26
N GLU A 35 -13.90 4.73 -4.78
CA GLU A 35 -13.74 3.31 -4.47
C GLU A 35 -12.84 2.67 -5.52
N VAL A 36 -11.77 2.04 -5.05
CA VAL A 36 -10.81 1.29 -5.86
C VAL A 36 -10.75 -0.12 -5.28
N ARG A 37 -10.65 -1.14 -6.14
CA ARG A 37 -10.50 -2.53 -5.70
C ARG A 37 -9.26 -2.68 -4.82
N ASP A 38 -9.38 -3.46 -3.74
CA ASP A 38 -8.28 -3.70 -2.80
C ASP A 38 -7.01 -4.26 -3.44
N ASP A 39 -7.16 -5.04 -4.52
CA ASP A 39 -6.04 -5.58 -5.30
C ASP A 39 -5.13 -4.50 -5.89
N LEU A 40 -5.60 -3.27 -6.04
CA LEU A 40 -4.86 -2.13 -6.59
C LEU A 40 -4.27 -1.21 -5.51
N HIS A 41 -4.66 -1.39 -4.25
CA HIS A 41 -4.11 -0.62 -3.14
C HIS A 41 -2.69 -1.08 -2.83
N ALA A 42 -1.78 -0.12 -2.72
CA ALA A 42 -0.45 -0.35 -2.20
C ALA A 42 -0.59 -1.02 -0.83
N PRO A 43 0.23 -2.05 -0.51
CA PRO A 43 0.23 -2.64 0.81
C PRO A 43 0.47 -1.50 1.79
N THR A 44 -0.52 -1.24 2.65
CA THR A 44 -0.36 -0.30 3.75
C THR A 44 0.71 -0.90 4.63
N ALA A 45 1.93 -0.38 4.52
CA ALA A 45 2.99 -0.73 5.44
C ALA A 45 2.45 -0.51 6.84
N ALA A 46 2.12 -1.60 7.54
CA ALA A 46 1.66 -1.55 8.90
C ALA A 46 2.77 -0.86 9.68
N LYS A 47 2.49 0.38 10.10
CA LYS A 47 3.41 1.18 10.89
C LYS A 47 3.41 0.57 12.29
N GLY A 48 4.18 -0.49 12.49
CA GLY A 48 4.27 -1.19 13.77
C GLY A 48 4.30 -2.71 13.64
N GLY A 49 5.50 -3.22 13.35
CA GLY A 49 5.85 -4.62 13.54
C GLY A 49 7.33 -4.68 13.83
N THR A 50 7.73 -4.18 15.00
CA THR A 50 9.07 -4.44 15.56
C THR A 50 9.28 -5.95 15.54
N ARG A 51 10.04 -6.45 14.57
CA ARG A 51 10.70 -7.75 14.69
C ARG A 51 11.83 -7.54 15.69
N ALA A 52 11.44 -7.51 16.96
CA ALA A 52 12.36 -7.48 18.08
C ALA A 52 13.23 -8.74 17.99
N LYS A 53 14.51 -8.52 17.70
CA LYS A 53 15.66 -9.19 18.32
C LYS A 53 15.49 -10.71 18.50
N SER A 54 15.79 -11.48 17.46
CA SER A 54 16.33 -12.83 17.69
C SER A 54 17.74 -12.66 18.24
N SER A 55 17.85 -12.61 19.57
CA SER A 55 19.08 -12.89 20.28
C SER A 55 19.45 -14.35 20.03
N THR A 56 20.49 -14.55 19.22
CA THR A 56 21.28 -15.78 19.27
C THR A 56 22.72 -15.34 19.34
N ALA A 57 23.09 -14.84 20.52
CA ALA A 57 24.47 -14.91 20.98
C ALA A 57 24.61 -16.32 21.58
N ASP A 58 25.03 -17.27 20.76
CA ASP A 58 25.57 -18.53 21.24
C ASP A 58 27.09 -18.35 21.24
N SER A 59 27.64 -18.20 22.43
CA SER A 59 29.06 -18.11 22.72
C SER A 59 29.30 -18.98 23.95
N ASP A 60 29.70 -20.22 23.73
CA ASP A 60 30.31 -21.13 24.72
C ASP A 60 30.90 -22.29 23.88
N THR A 61 32.19 -22.27 23.52
CA THR A 61 33.35 -22.71 24.31
C THR A 61 33.34 -24.23 24.58
N ASP A 62 34.12 -24.97 23.79
CA ASP A 62 35.00 -26.07 24.25
C ASP A 62 36.28 -26.04 23.41
#